data_AF-A0A3M2BAU0-F1
#
_entry.id   AF-A0A3M2BAU0-F1
#
_cell.length_a   1.000
_cell.length_b   1.000
_cell.length_c   1.000
_cell.angle_alpha   90.00
_cell.angle_beta   90.00
_cell.angle_gamma   90.00
#
_symmetry.space_group_name_H-M   'P 1'
#
loop_
_entity.id
_entity.type
_entity.pdbx_description
1 polymer ?
#
loop_
_entity_poly.entity_id
_entity_poly.type
_entity_poly.pdbx_seq_one_letter_code
_entity_poly.pdbx_strand_id
1 'polypeptide(L)'
;ALSCTGLAKVYTWQEALNQAKSINGSGGFAGHADWRVPNVQELMSIVEVQCIDPAYNLVLFPDIPLSSITGTRILSFWSSTSLTGDPNSAWRVRFAGGRNDIGNKDSQTYALRLVRDGG
;
A
#
# COMPACT_ATOMS: atom_id res chain seq x y z
N ALA A 1 21.00 -13.31 -1.98
CA ALA A 1 19.56 -13.04 -1.81
C ALA A 1 19.44 -11.72 -1.06
N LEU A 2 18.84 -10.70 -1.67
CA LEU A 2 18.51 -9.45 -0.99
C LEU A 2 17.19 -9.71 -0.25
N SER A 3 17.27 -10.22 0.98
CA SER A 3 16.10 -10.28 1.85
C SER A 3 15.88 -8.91 2.49
N CYS A 4 14.66 -8.40 2.43
CA CYS A 4 14.30 -7.18 3.13
C CYS A 4 14.09 -7.53 4.62
N THR A 5 15.15 -7.45 5.42
CA THR A 5 15.05 -7.65 6.88
C THR A 5 14.43 -6.43 7.54
N GLY A 6 13.19 -6.52 8.01
CA GLY A 6 12.52 -5.47 8.78
C GLY A 6 11.00 -5.58 8.77
N LEU A 7 10.33 -4.93 9.73
CA LEU A 7 8.89 -4.75 9.67
C LEU A 7 8.54 -3.71 8.61
N ALA A 8 7.51 -3.98 7.81
CA ALA A 8 6.95 -2.99 6.90
C ALA A 8 6.47 -1.76 7.70
N LYS A 9 6.95 -0.58 7.34
CA LYS A 9 6.47 0.67 7.93
C LYS A 9 5.02 0.93 7.51
N VAL A 10 4.22 1.40 8.45
CA VAL A 10 2.84 1.80 8.24
C VAL A 10 2.69 3.30 8.49
N TYR A 11 1.76 3.91 7.76
CA TYR A 11 1.61 5.36 7.71
C TYR A 11 0.13 5.72 7.81
N THR A 12 -0.19 6.87 8.40
CA THR A 12 -1.48 7.54 8.17
C THR A 12 -1.60 7.94 6.70
N TRP A 13 -2.81 8.30 6.26
CA TRP A 13 -3.03 8.61 4.85
C TRP A 13 -2.17 9.79 4.38
N GLN A 14 -2.08 10.85 5.19
CA GLN A 14 -1.29 12.03 4.86
C GLN A 14 0.22 11.73 4.88
N GLU A 15 0.69 10.94 5.85
CA GLU A 15 2.09 10.50 5.90
C GLU A 15 2.46 9.64 4.70
N ALA A 16 1.57 8.77 4.23
CA ALA A 16 1.78 7.95 3.04
C ALA A 16 2.00 8.81 1.78
N LEU A 17 1.17 9.85 1.59
CA LEU A 17 1.33 10.80 0.48
C LEU A 17 2.64 11.60 0.60
N ASN A 18 2.99 12.02 1.81
CA ASN A 18 4.22 12.76 2.07
C ASN A 18 5.46 11.88 1.89
N GLN A 19 5.37 10.59 2.20
CA GLN A 19 6.46 9.64 2.02
C GLN A 19 6.84 9.49 0.54
N ALA A 20 5.87 9.47 -0.37
CA ALA A 20 6.13 9.47 -1.81
C ALA A 20 6.94 10.71 -2.24
N LYS A 21 6.52 11.89 -1.77
CA LYS A 21 7.25 13.15 -2.01
C LYS A 21 8.65 13.15 -1.41
N SER A 22 8.79 12.61 -0.20
CA SER A 22 10.08 12.48 0.49
C SER A 22 11.05 11.59 -0.29
N ILE A 23 10.58 10.44 -0.79
CA ILE A 23 11.38 9.53 -1.62
C ILE A 23 11.85 10.25 -2.89
N ASN A 24 10.97 10.95 -3.58
CA ASN A 24 11.33 11.70 -4.78
C ASN A 24 12.34 12.82 -4.48
N GLY A 25 12.16 13.55 -3.38
CA GLY A 25 13.07 14.62 -2.95
C GLY A 25 14.42 14.15 -2.42
N SER A 26 14.56 12.87 -2.06
CA SER A 26 15.79 12.28 -1.51
C SER A 26 16.64 11.54 -2.56
N GLY A 27 16.43 11.84 -3.84
CA GLY A 27 17.16 11.21 -4.95
C GLY A 27 16.44 10.00 -5.56
N GLY A 28 15.22 9.73 -5.10
CA GLY A 28 14.40 8.66 -5.63
C GLY A 28 14.70 7.28 -5.04
N PHE A 29 14.01 6.28 -5.58
CA PHE A 29 14.18 4.88 -5.26
C PHE A 29 14.31 4.08 -6.55
N ALA A 30 15.18 3.07 -6.56
CA ALA A 30 15.44 2.21 -7.71
C ALA A 30 15.72 2.97 -9.04
N GLY A 31 16.42 4.12 -8.96
CA GLY A 31 16.77 4.94 -10.12
C GLY A 31 15.64 5.85 -10.63
N HIS A 32 14.53 5.95 -9.88
CA HIS A 32 13.35 6.72 -10.26
C HIS A 32 12.95 7.69 -9.15
N ALA A 33 12.49 8.90 -9.51
CA ALA A 33 12.11 9.97 -8.57
C ALA A 33 10.72 10.56 -8.88
N ASP A 34 9.88 9.78 -9.53
CA ASP A 34 8.50 10.08 -9.93
C ASP A 34 7.53 9.08 -9.27
N TRP A 35 7.80 8.72 -8.02
CA TRP A 35 6.94 7.80 -7.28
C TRP A 35 5.70 8.51 -6.76
N ARG A 36 4.55 7.86 -6.85
CA ARG A 36 3.30 8.31 -6.22
C ARG A 36 2.54 7.17 -5.56
N VAL A 37 1.57 7.55 -4.74
CA VAL A 37 0.59 6.60 -4.19
C VAL A 37 -0.45 6.29 -5.28
N PRO A 38 -0.67 5.01 -5.61
CA PRO A 38 -1.66 4.60 -6.60
C PRO A 38 -3.07 4.98 -6.18
N ASN A 39 -3.94 5.17 -7.17
CA ASN A 39 -5.37 5.28 -6.93
C ASN A 39 -5.99 3.89 -6.65
N VAL A 40 -7.28 3.86 -6.28
CA VAL A 40 -7.92 2.60 -5.87
C VAL A 40 -8.06 1.61 -7.03
N GLN A 41 -8.24 2.11 -8.25
CA GLN A 41 -8.36 1.28 -9.45
C GLN A 41 -7.02 0.63 -9.80
N GLU A 42 -5.93 1.36 -9.70
CA GLU A 42 -4.57 0.85 -9.91
C GLU A 42 -4.17 -0.17 -8.84
N LEU A 43 -4.51 0.07 -7.57
CA LEU A 43 -4.28 -0.94 -6.54
C LEU A 43 -5.06 -2.21 -6.83
N MET A 44 -6.30 -2.09 -7.27
CA MET A 44 -7.13 -3.25 -7.62
C MET A 44 -6.63 -4.01 -8.85
N SER A 45 -6.03 -3.34 -9.84
CA SER A 45 -5.44 -4.04 -10.99
C SER A 45 -4.15 -4.78 -10.63
N ILE A 46 -3.43 -4.34 -9.59
CA ILE A 46 -2.25 -5.01 -9.06
C ILE A 46 -2.61 -6.20 -8.18
N VAL A 47 -3.75 -6.13 -7.47
CA VAL A 47 -4.28 -7.29 -6.75
C VAL A 47 -4.87 -8.26 -7.77
N GLU A 48 -3.98 -9.00 -8.43
CA GLU A 48 -4.37 -10.17 -9.20
C GLU A 48 -5.08 -11.12 -8.24
N VAL A 49 -6.41 -11.23 -8.41
CA VAL A 49 -7.32 -12.05 -7.62
C VAL A 49 -6.96 -13.52 -7.88
N GLN A 50 -5.90 -13.99 -7.22
CA GLN A 50 -5.71 -15.43 -7.05
C GLN A 50 -6.70 -15.85 -5.98
N CYS A 51 -7.83 -16.36 -6.44
CA CYS A 51 -8.91 -16.87 -5.61
C CYS A 51 -8.37 -17.78 -4.50
N ILE A 52 -8.86 -17.52 -3.28
CA ILE A 52 -8.61 -18.25 -2.04
C ILE A 52 -7.39 -17.73 -1.28
N ASP A 53 -7.62 -17.44 -0.01
CA ASP A 53 -6.62 -17.08 0.97
C ASP A 53 -5.41 -18.03 0.87
N PRO A 54 -4.19 -17.56 0.53
CA PRO A 54 -3.80 -16.16 0.32
C PRO A 54 -3.72 -15.74 -1.17
N ALA A 55 -4.38 -14.62 -1.51
CA ALA A 55 -4.35 -13.99 -2.83
C ALA A 55 -3.10 -13.09 -3.06
N TYR A 56 -1.89 -13.63 -2.88
CA TYR A 56 -0.67 -12.89 -3.24
C TYR A 56 0.40 -13.80 -3.84
N ASN A 57 1.15 -13.26 -4.80
CA ASN A 57 2.24 -13.98 -5.46
C ASN A 57 3.49 -14.01 -4.54
N LEU A 58 3.64 -15.12 -3.81
CA LEU A 58 4.79 -15.42 -2.93
C LEU A 58 6.14 -15.39 -3.66
N VAL A 59 6.17 -15.58 -4.99
CA VAL A 59 7.40 -15.51 -5.79
C VAL A 59 7.87 -14.07 -5.95
N LEU A 60 6.93 -13.12 -6.03
CA LEU A 60 7.22 -11.69 -6.15
C LEU A 60 7.40 -11.01 -4.78
N PHE A 61 6.82 -11.56 -3.72
CA PHE A 61 6.84 -11.00 -2.36
C PHE A 61 7.12 -12.06 -1.28
N PRO A 62 8.32 -12.66 -1.26
CA PRO A 62 8.66 -13.74 -0.33
C PRO A 62 8.78 -13.28 1.14
N ASP A 63 8.97 -11.98 1.36
CA ASP A 63 9.33 -11.41 2.67
C ASP A 63 8.16 -10.70 3.39
N ILE A 64 6.90 -11.02 3.08
CA ILE A 64 5.78 -10.53 3.91
C ILE A 64 5.72 -11.41 5.17
N PRO A 65 6.11 -10.94 6.36
CA PRO A 65 6.12 -11.79 7.54
C PRO A 65 4.67 -12.08 7.96
N LEU A 66 4.19 -13.28 7.61
CA LEU A 66 2.87 -13.78 8.00
C LEU A 66 2.76 -14.08 9.50
N SER A 67 3.88 -14.07 10.24
CA SER A 67 3.97 -14.70 11.56
C SER A 67 3.91 -13.76 12.76
N SER A 68 3.60 -12.45 12.59
CA SER A 68 3.59 -11.52 13.74
C SER A 68 2.40 -10.57 13.82
N ILE A 69 1.31 -10.83 13.07
CA ILE A 69 0.18 -9.89 13.03
C ILE A 69 -1.12 -10.62 13.24
N THR A 70 -1.49 -10.72 14.51
CA THR A 70 -2.88 -10.68 14.94
C THR A 70 -3.60 -9.52 14.24
N GLY A 71 -4.31 -9.84 13.15
CA GLY A 71 -5.27 -8.95 12.49
C GLY A 71 -4.73 -8.19 11.28
N THR A 72 -4.91 -8.75 10.07
CA THR A 72 -5.48 -8.19 8.81
C THR A 72 -5.11 -6.77 8.30
N ARG A 73 -4.48 -5.89 9.10
CA ARG A 73 -4.23 -4.47 8.80
C ARG A 73 -3.00 -4.25 7.93
N ILE A 74 -1.93 -5.03 8.05
CA ILE A 74 -0.70 -4.84 7.26
C ILE A 74 -0.85 -5.29 5.81
N LEU A 75 -1.83 -6.14 5.50
CA LEU A 75 -2.19 -6.46 4.12
C LEU A 75 -3.08 -5.39 3.47
N SER A 76 -3.34 -4.27 4.14
CA SER A 76 -4.06 -3.14 3.57
C SER A 76 -3.08 -2.07 3.10
N PHE A 77 -3.30 -1.55 1.89
CA PHE A 77 -2.51 -0.47 1.30
C PHE A 77 -3.37 0.76 1.10
N TRP A 78 -2.83 1.93 1.42
CA TRP A 78 -3.50 3.20 1.15
C TRP A 78 -3.61 3.46 -0.35
N SER A 79 -4.79 3.90 -0.78
CA SER A 79 -4.99 4.57 -2.07
C SER A 79 -4.88 6.09 -1.90
N SER A 80 -4.47 6.80 -2.95
CA SER A 80 -4.59 8.27 -3.04
C SER A 80 -6.04 8.75 -3.21
N THR A 81 -7.00 7.84 -3.41
CA THR A 81 -8.42 8.17 -3.60
C THR A 81 -9.12 8.43 -2.26
N SER A 82 -9.58 9.66 -2.03
CA SER A 82 -10.46 10.02 -0.90
C SER A 82 -11.89 9.50 -1.13
N LEU A 83 -12.61 9.22 -0.03
CA LEU A 83 -14.01 8.78 -0.12
C LEU A 83 -14.94 9.97 -0.42
N THR A 84 -15.81 9.81 -1.41
CA THR A 84 -16.83 10.82 -1.72
C THR A 84 -17.86 10.89 -0.59
N GLY A 85 -18.11 12.08 -0.05
CA GLY A 85 -19.07 12.30 1.02
C GLY A 85 -18.51 12.17 2.45
N ASP A 86 -17.26 11.71 2.60
CA ASP A 86 -16.56 11.71 3.89
C ASP A 86 -15.08 12.09 3.69
N PRO A 87 -14.70 13.36 3.97
CA PRO A 87 -13.35 13.85 3.75
C PRO A 87 -12.33 13.23 4.70
N ASN A 88 -12.77 12.65 5.83
CA ASN A 88 -11.90 12.03 6.82
C ASN A 88 -11.54 10.58 6.46
N SER A 89 -12.08 10.08 5.36
CA SER A 89 -11.93 8.71 4.92
C SER A 89 -11.28 8.62 3.54
N ALA A 90 -10.49 7.58 3.34
CA ALA A 90 -9.89 7.24 2.04
C ALA A 90 -10.03 5.75 1.77
N TRP A 91 -9.94 5.39 0.49
CA TRP A 91 -9.95 4.00 0.08
C TRP A 91 -8.63 3.32 0.46
N ARG A 92 -8.74 2.06 0.87
CA ARG A 92 -7.62 1.14 1.05
C ARG A 92 -7.94 -0.18 0.38
N VAL A 93 -6.92 -0.89 -0.06
CA VAL A 93 -7.09 -2.20 -0.68
C VAL A 93 -6.45 -3.27 0.19
N ARG A 94 -7.24 -4.26 0.59
CA ARG A 94 -6.80 -5.41 1.37
C ARG A 94 -6.41 -6.54 0.43
N PHE A 95 -5.11 -6.86 0.38
CA PHE A 95 -4.55 -7.85 -0.52
C PHE A 95 -4.95 -9.29 -0.18
N ALA A 96 -5.10 -9.64 1.10
CA ALA A 96 -5.51 -10.99 1.53
C ALA A 96 -6.83 -11.47 0.89
N GLY A 97 -7.71 -10.55 0.46
CA GLY A 97 -9.00 -10.90 -0.13
C GLY A 97 -9.42 -10.03 -1.31
N GLY A 98 -8.48 -9.31 -1.94
CA GLY A 98 -8.76 -8.44 -3.11
C GLY A 98 -9.91 -7.47 -2.92
N ARG A 99 -10.06 -6.91 -1.71
CA ARG A 99 -11.25 -6.12 -1.34
C ARG A 99 -10.90 -4.66 -1.07
N ASN A 100 -11.70 -3.77 -1.66
CA ASN A 100 -11.74 -2.36 -1.32
C ASN A 100 -12.39 -2.18 0.05
N ASP A 101 -11.75 -1.39 0.90
CA ASP A 101 -12.24 -1.02 2.21
C ASP A 101 -12.01 0.47 2.45
N ILE A 102 -12.61 1.01 3.50
CA ILE A 102 -12.45 2.41 3.89
C ILE A 102 -11.52 2.46 5.09
N GLY A 103 -10.68 3.49 5.12
CA GLY A 103 -9.87 3.81 6.28
C GLY A 103 -10.00 5.27 6.67
N ASN A 104 -10.06 5.53 7.98
CA ASN A 104 -9.97 6.88 8.52
C ASN A 104 -8.52 7.40 8.38
N LYS A 105 -8.37 8.58 7.79
CA LYS A 105 -7.09 9.16 7.38
C LYS A 105 -6.14 9.44 8.53
N ASP A 106 -6.68 9.80 9.69
CA ASP A 106 -5.92 10.34 10.81
C ASP A 106 -5.67 9.33 11.94
N SER A 107 -6.60 8.39 12.13
CA SER A 107 -6.55 7.41 13.24
C SER A 107 -6.05 6.03 12.83
N GLN A 108 -5.91 5.77 11.53
CA GLN A 108 -5.51 4.46 11.03
C GLN A 108 -4.24 4.54 10.19
N THR A 109 -3.39 3.54 10.40
CA THR A 109 -2.16 3.35 9.65
C THR A 109 -2.21 2.07 8.82
N TYR A 110 -1.70 2.16 7.58
CA TYR A 110 -1.64 1.07 6.61
C TYR A 110 -0.31 1.09 5.85
N ALA A 111 -0.03 0.01 5.13
CA ALA A 111 1.19 -0.12 4.33
C ALA A 111 1.14 0.77 3.08
N LEU A 112 2.32 1.03 2.52
CA LEU A 112 2.49 1.84 1.31
C LEU A 112 3.02 0.98 0.17
N ARG A 113 2.39 1.11 -1.00
CA ARG A 113 2.89 0.61 -2.27
C ARG A 113 2.93 1.77 -3.24
N LEU A 114 4.09 2.03 -3.83
CA LEU A 114 4.26 3.14 -4.76
C LEU A 114 4.18 2.64 -6.20
N VAL A 115 3.66 3.49 -7.08
CA VAL A 115 3.68 3.31 -8.52
C VAL A 115 4.41 4.50 -9.16
N ARG A 116 4.95 4.29 -10.36
CA ARG A 116 5.55 5.36 -11.15
C ARG A 116 4.43 6.29 -11.63
N ASP A 117 4.70 7.59 -11.63
CA ASP A 117 3.82 8.54 -12.27
C ASP A 117 3.94 8.34 -13.77
N GLY A 118 2.89 7.76 -14.39
CA GLY A 118 2.82 7.59 -15.82
C GLY A 118 2.64 8.97 -16.45
N GLY A 119 3.75 9.60 -16.81
CA GLY A 119 3.75 10.82 -17.62
C GLY A 119 3.13 10.60 -18.99
#